data_AF-E5VCD6-F1
#
_entry.id   AF-E5VCD6-F1
#
_cell.length_a   1.000
_cell.length_b   1.000
_cell.length_c   1.000
_cell.angle_alpha   90.00
_cell.angle_beta   90.00
_cell.angle_gamma   90.00
#
_symmetry.space_group_name_H-M   'P 1'
#
loop_
_entity.id
_entity.type
_entity.pdbx_description
1 polymer ?
#
loop_
_entity_poly.entity_id
_entity_poly.type
_entity_poly.pdbx_seq_one_letter_code
_entity_poly.pdbx_strand_id
1 'polypeptide(L)'
;MKINFKKIEAQTSFEGAKQTFDVAETVGNEMMYNGSILLDIGFEDLAREIYYSKDAVEIPEQYCKALELVVKNSRLIAAVKRAVINQLNVIQPS
;
A
#
# COMPACT_ATOMS: atom_id res chain seq x y z
N MET A 1 3.84 10.33 -6.23
CA MET A 1 4.83 9.86 -5.21
C MET A 1 5.29 8.45 -5.58
N LYS A 2 6.43 7.95 -5.08
CA LYS A 2 6.88 6.56 -5.37
C LYS A 2 6.95 5.68 -4.12
N ILE A 3 6.39 4.48 -4.20
CA ILE A 3 6.38 3.50 -3.10
C ILE A 3 6.88 2.15 -3.61
N ASN A 4 7.81 1.53 -2.87
CA ASN A 4 8.21 0.14 -3.12
C ASN A 4 7.47 -0.79 -2.16
N PHE A 5 6.39 -1.42 -2.64
CA PHE A 5 5.56 -2.33 -1.85
C PHE A 5 6.27 -3.65 -1.49
N LYS A 6 7.43 -3.94 -2.10
CA LYS A 6 8.26 -5.08 -1.73
C LYS A 6 9.22 -4.79 -0.57
N LYS A 7 9.38 -3.52 -0.22
CA LYS A 7 10.37 -3.03 0.75
C LYS A 7 9.73 -2.17 1.84
N ILE A 8 8.63 -2.63 2.41
CA ILE A 8 7.97 -1.94 3.51
C ILE A 8 8.67 -2.29 4.82
N GLU A 9 9.30 -1.30 5.46
CA GLU A 9 9.93 -1.50 6.76
C GLU A 9 8.96 -1.27 7.90
N ALA A 10 8.80 -2.26 8.78
CA ALA A 10 7.96 -2.15 9.96
C ALA A 10 8.57 -2.91 11.15
N GLN A 11 8.33 -2.42 12.36
CA GLN A 11 8.64 -3.13 13.60
C GLN A 11 7.37 -3.83 14.09
N THR A 12 7.47 -5.14 14.32
CA THR A 12 6.32 -6.01 14.63
C THR A 12 6.35 -6.62 16.03
N SER A 13 7.38 -6.28 16.81
CA SER A 13 7.53 -6.67 18.21
C SER A 13 8.16 -5.53 19.02
N PHE A 14 7.92 -5.50 20.33
CA PHE A 14 8.38 -4.40 21.19
C PHE A 14 9.91 -4.26 21.24
N GLU A 15 10.64 -5.36 21.17
CA GLU A 15 12.11 -5.39 21.29
C GLU A 15 12.82 -5.77 19.98
N GLY A 16 12.09 -6.17 18.94
CA GLY A 16 12.68 -6.60 17.69
C GLY A 16 13.08 -5.45 16.76
N ALA A 17 14.06 -5.71 15.90
CA ALA A 17 14.44 -4.78 14.84
C ALA A 17 13.32 -4.61 13.80
N LYS A 18 13.38 -3.51 13.03
CA LYS A 18 12.56 -3.35 11.83
C LYS A 18 12.84 -4.49 10.86
N GLN A 19 11.78 -5.02 10.27
CA GLN A 19 11.84 -6.05 9.25
C GLN A 19 11.30 -5.47 7.94
N THR A 20 11.75 -6.04 6.82
CA THR A 20 11.25 -5.70 5.49
C THR A 20 10.13 -6.66 5.11
N PHE A 21 9.01 -6.12 4.64
CA PHE A 21 7.85 -6.86 4.20
C PHE A 21 7.59 -6.63 2.72
N ASP A 22 7.31 -7.73 2.01
CA ASP A 22 6.71 -7.69 0.69
C ASP A 22 5.19 -7.77 0.83
N VAL A 23 4.51 -6.71 0.42
CA VAL A 23 3.05 -6.59 0.44
C VAL A 23 2.47 -6.33 -0.94
N ALA A 24 3.28 -6.36 -2.00
CA ALA A 24 2.86 -5.99 -3.35
C ALA A 24 1.67 -6.82 -3.83
N GLU A 25 1.77 -8.14 -3.68
CA GLU A 25 0.70 -9.08 -4.03
C GLU A 25 -0.57 -8.84 -3.21
N THR A 26 -0.43 -8.68 -1.89
CA THR A 26 -1.58 -8.49 -1.01
C THR A 26 -2.30 -7.18 -1.33
N VAL A 27 -1.57 -6.09 -1.48
CA VAL A 27 -2.14 -4.77 -1.78
C VAL A 27 -2.80 -4.77 -3.16
N GLY A 28 -2.13 -5.30 -4.20
CA GLY A 28 -2.70 -5.37 -5.55
C GLY A 28 -4.00 -6.20 -5.59
N ASN A 29 -4.03 -7.35 -4.92
CA ASN A 29 -5.24 -8.17 -4.83
C ASN A 29 -6.38 -7.47 -4.08
N GLU A 30 -6.09 -6.81 -2.96
CA GLU A 30 -7.10 -6.07 -2.19
C GLU A 30 -7.64 -4.88 -2.99
N MET A 31 -6.81 -4.18 -3.77
CA MET A 31 -7.28 -3.13 -4.67
C MET A 31 -8.22 -3.67 -5.75
N MET A 32 -7.86 -4.81 -6.36
CA MET A 32 -8.62 -5.38 -7.49
C MET A 32 -9.95 -6.00 -7.07
N TYR A 33 -9.96 -6.76 -5.96
CA TYR A 33 -11.09 -7.63 -5.62
C TYR A 33 -11.89 -7.16 -4.40
N ASN A 34 -11.38 -6.20 -3.64
CA ASN A 34 -12.15 -5.55 -2.56
C ASN A 34 -12.87 -4.31 -3.12
N GLY A 35 -13.65 -4.52 -4.19
CA GLY A 35 -14.26 -3.50 -5.06
C GLY A 35 -15.31 -2.58 -4.42
N SER A 36 -15.41 -2.57 -3.09
CA SER A 36 -16.27 -1.64 -2.35
C SER A 36 -15.67 -0.23 -2.24
N ILE A 37 -14.40 -0.05 -2.62
CA ILE A 37 -13.64 1.17 -2.34
C ILE A 37 -13.65 2.16 -3.51
N LEU A 38 -13.34 1.71 -4.72
CA LEU A 38 -13.30 2.55 -5.91
C LEU A 38 -13.45 1.70 -7.18
N LEU A 39 -14.48 1.98 -8.00
CA LEU A 39 -14.70 1.33 -9.29
C LEU A 39 -14.15 2.24 -10.40
N ASP A 40 -12.84 2.21 -10.59
CA ASP A 40 -12.12 3.04 -11.56
C ASP A 40 -11.07 2.20 -12.30
N ILE A 41 -11.10 2.25 -13.64
CA ILE A 41 -10.20 1.44 -14.49
C ILE A 41 -8.73 1.79 -14.23
N GLY A 42 -8.41 3.07 -14.02
CA GLY A 42 -7.05 3.49 -13.70
C GLY A 42 -6.59 3.00 -12.33
N PHE A 43 -7.51 2.83 -11.37
CA PHE A 43 -7.21 2.22 -10.08
C PHE A 43 -6.93 0.71 -10.19
N GLU A 44 -7.66 0.00 -11.05
CA GLU A 44 -7.40 -1.41 -11.36
C GLU A 44 -6.06 -1.59 -12.12
N ASP A 45 -5.73 -0.68 -13.03
CA ASP A 45 -4.42 -0.65 -13.70
C ASP A 45 -3.29 -0.49 -12.69
N LEU A 46 -3.44 0.45 -11.75
CA LEU A 46 -2.48 0.65 -10.66
C LEU A 46 -2.38 -0.60 -9.76
N ALA A 47 -3.50 -1.27 -9.49
CA ALA A 47 -3.50 -2.52 -8.71
C ALA A 47 -2.61 -3.60 -9.38
N ARG A 48 -2.74 -3.75 -10.70
CA ARG A 48 -1.92 -4.68 -11.49
C ARG A 48 -0.45 -4.25 -11.52
N GLU A 49 -0.17 -2.95 -11.66
CA GLU A 49 1.19 -2.43 -11.61
C GLU A 49 1.86 -2.74 -10.28
N ILE A 50 1.17 -2.49 -9.15
CA ILE A 50 1.65 -2.82 -7.82
C ILE A 50 1.90 -4.32 -7.69
N TYR A 51 0.96 -5.17 -8.10
CA TYR A 51 1.07 -6.63 -8.02
C TYR A 51 2.32 -7.17 -8.73
N TYR A 52 2.59 -6.71 -9.96
CA TYR A 52 3.72 -7.19 -10.76
C TYR A 52 5.03 -6.42 -10.53
N SER A 53 5.01 -5.36 -9.73
CA SER A 53 6.16 -4.49 -9.52
C SER A 53 7.38 -5.24 -9.00
N LYS A 54 8.56 -4.88 -9.52
CA LYS A 54 9.86 -5.27 -8.95
C LYS A 54 10.50 -4.12 -8.16
N ASP A 55 10.16 -2.90 -8.54
CA ASP A 55 10.70 -1.65 -8.03
C ASP A 55 9.58 -0.72 -7.56
N ALA A 56 9.92 0.51 -7.20
CA ALA A 56 8.95 1.49 -6.73
C ALA A 56 7.95 1.89 -7.83
N VAL A 57 6.67 1.94 -7.46
CA VAL A 57 5.54 2.31 -8.32
C VAL A 57 5.16 3.77 -8.06
N GLU A 58 4.85 4.50 -9.13
CA GLU A 58 4.31 5.85 -9.02
C GLU A 58 2.83 5.78 -8.60
N ILE A 59 2.50 6.43 -7.48
CA ILE A 59 1.13 6.52 -6.96
C ILE A 59 0.57 7.90 -7.33
N PRO A 60 -0.46 7.96 -8.18
CA PRO A 60 -1.21 9.18 -8.44
C PRO A 60 -1.91 9.68 -7.18
N GLU A 61 -1.81 10.98 -6.91
CA GLU A 61 -2.34 11.61 -5.70
C GLU A 61 -3.84 11.36 -5.51
N GLN A 62 -4.60 11.35 -6.61
CA GLN A 62 -6.04 11.08 -6.61
C GLN A 62 -6.40 9.71 -6.02
N TYR A 63 -5.49 8.74 -6.04
CA TYR A 63 -5.73 7.39 -5.55
C TYR A 63 -5.22 7.16 -4.11
N CYS A 64 -4.50 8.13 -3.51
CA CYS A 64 -3.91 7.96 -2.19
C CYS A 64 -4.95 7.65 -1.11
N LYS A 65 -6.11 8.33 -1.10
CA LYS A 65 -7.18 8.09 -0.12
C LYS A 65 -7.87 6.74 -0.31
N ALA A 66 -8.11 6.33 -1.56
CA ALA A 66 -8.66 5.01 -1.87
C ALA A 66 -7.69 3.91 -1.43
N LEU A 67 -6.40 4.06 -1.74
CA LEU A 67 -5.37 3.11 -1.35
C LEU A 67 -5.17 3.05 0.18
N GLU A 68 -5.25 4.18 0.88
CA GLU A 68 -5.27 4.22 2.35
C GLU A 68 -6.42 3.37 2.92
N LEU A 69 -7.62 3.47 2.33
CA LEU A 69 -8.78 2.67 2.74
C LEU A 69 -8.58 1.17 2.45
N VAL A 70 -8.02 0.82 1.28
CA VAL A 70 -7.67 -0.57 0.93
C VAL A 70 -6.72 -1.15 1.99
N VAL A 71 -5.64 -0.42 2.30
CA VAL A 71 -4.65 -0.87 3.28
C VAL A 71 -5.27 -1.01 4.66
N LYS A 72 -6.14 -0.08 5.09
CA LYS A 72 -6.85 -0.17 6.37
C LYS A 72 -7.70 -1.45 6.47
N ASN A 73 -8.40 -1.80 5.40
CA ASN A 73 -9.31 -2.95 5.35
C ASN A 73 -8.62 -4.29 5.04
N SER A 74 -7.38 -4.28 4.55
CA SER A 74 -6.62 -5.49 4.21
C SER A 74 -6.33 -6.40 5.40
N ARG A 75 -5.81 -7.61 5.13
CA ARG A 75 -5.37 -8.56 6.17
C ARG A 75 -3.96 -8.31 6.72
N LEU A 76 -3.29 -7.24 6.29
CA LEU A 76 -1.94 -6.92 6.76
C LEU A 76 -1.90 -6.65 8.27
N ILE A 77 -0.78 -6.93 8.90
CA ILE A 77 -0.58 -6.60 10.31
C ILE A 77 -0.58 -5.07 10.51
N ALA A 78 -1.08 -4.61 11.65
CA ALA A 78 -1.31 -3.19 11.91
C ALA A 78 -0.05 -2.31 11.75
N ALA A 79 1.12 -2.83 12.14
CA ALA A 79 2.39 -2.13 11.97
C ALA A 79 2.75 -1.89 10.49
N VAL A 80 2.54 -2.90 9.64
CA VAL A 80 2.79 -2.81 8.19
C VAL A 80 1.77 -1.90 7.53
N LYS A 81 0.49 -1.98 7.91
CA LYS A 81 -0.54 -1.02 7.48
C LYS A 81 -0.11 0.41 7.75
N ARG A 82 0.34 0.72 8.97
CA ARG A 82 0.84 2.06 9.33
C ARG A 82 2.04 2.46 8.49
N ALA A 83 2.99 1.56 8.24
CA ALA A 83 4.16 1.88 7.43
C ALA A 83 3.77 2.28 6.00
N VAL A 84 2.85 1.56 5.36
CA VAL A 84 2.33 1.92 4.03
C VAL A 84 1.55 3.24 4.05
N ILE A 85 0.62 3.39 5.00
CA ILE A 85 -0.19 4.61 5.15
C ILE A 85 0.68 5.84 5.40
N ASN A 86 1.75 5.72 6.19
CA ASN A 86 2.68 6.81 6.40
C ASN A 86 3.38 7.21 5.10
N GLN A 87 3.83 6.27 4.27
CA GLN A 87 4.41 6.60 2.97
C GLN A 87 3.41 7.31 2.03
N LEU A 88 2.12 6.95 2.10
CA LEU A 88 1.05 7.64 1.37
C LEU A 88 0.81 9.06 1.89
N ASN A 89 0.98 9.30 3.18
CA ASN A 89 0.67 10.58 3.85
C ASN A 89 1.87 11.52 4.02
N VAL A 90 3.11 11.06 3.85
CA VAL A 90 4.36 11.84 4.02
C VAL A 90 4.40 13.10 3.13
N ILE A 91 3.48 13.29 2.18
CA ILE A 91 3.45 14.44 1.26
C ILE A 91 2.12 15.21 1.31
N GLN A 92 1.12 14.82 2.12
CA GLN A 92 -0.04 15.70 2.32
C GLN A 92 0.31 16.74 3.39
N PRO A 93 0.51 18.03 3.05
CA PRO A 93 0.69 19.04 4.08
C PRO A 93 -0.60 19.12 4.92
N SER A 94 -0.41 19.19 6.24
CA SER A 94 -1.44 19.49 7.23
C SER A 94 -2.18 20.79 6.91
#